data_AF-A0A6P0Y009-F1
#
_entry.id   AF-A0A6P0Y009-F1
#
_cell.length_a   1.000
_cell.length_b   1.000
_cell.length_c   1.000
_cell.angle_alpha   90.00
_cell.angle_beta   90.00
_cell.angle_gamma   90.00
#
_symmetry.space_group_name_H-M   'P 1'
#
loop_
_entity.id
_entity.type
_entity.pdbx_description
1 polymer ?
#
loop_
_entity_poly.entity_id
_entity_poly.type
_entity_poly.pdbx_seq_one_letter_code
_entity_poly.pdbx_strand_id
1 'polypeptide(L)'
;RYAAGIPHKVHEAAAYGLPIVTTSLIAQQLGWKHESELLVGDNNVDFAQQCIKLYRDFTLWNKLRKNAIERVQTECSPQVFSQRLSSIFK
;
A
#
# COMPACT_ATOMS: atom_id res chain seq x y z
N ARG A 1 -18.36 -4.94 -5.89
CA ARG A 1 -17.16 -4.75 -6.76
C ARG A 1 -16.11 -5.74 -6.29
N TYR A 2 -15.59 -6.60 -7.16
CA TYR A 2 -14.56 -7.58 -6.80
C TYR A 2 -13.22 -7.09 -7.35
N ALA A 3 -12.25 -6.86 -6.46
CA ALA A 3 -10.84 -6.88 -6.82
C ALA A 3 -10.34 -8.29 -6.47
N ALA A 4 -9.89 -9.06 -7.46
CA ALA A 4 -9.45 -10.43 -7.26
C ALA A 4 -7.92 -10.47 -7.13
N GLY A 5 -7.43 -11.27 -6.18
CA GLY A 5 -6.01 -11.51 -5.97
C GLY A 5 -5.30 -10.45 -5.13
N ILE A 6 -3.98 -10.60 -5.04
CA ILE A 6 -3.11 -9.67 -4.32
C ILE A 6 -3.03 -8.37 -5.12
N PRO A 7 -3.20 -7.18 -4.50
CA PRO A 7 -3.06 -5.90 -5.18
C PRO A 7 -1.59 -5.59 -5.56
N HIS A 8 -1.03 -6.34 -6.51
CA HIS A 8 0.38 -6.27 -6.88
C HIS A 8 0.82 -4.89 -7.37
N LYS A 9 -0.06 -4.14 -8.04
CA LYS A 9 0.24 -2.76 -8.47
C LYS A 9 0.57 -1.83 -7.30
N VAL A 10 -0.09 -2.02 -6.15
CA VAL A 10 0.20 -1.22 -4.96
C VAL A 10 1.53 -1.64 -4.34
N HIS A 11 1.79 -2.95 -4.26
CA HIS A 11 3.08 -3.46 -3.79
C HIS A 11 4.24 -3.01 -4.68
N GLU A 12 4.07 -3.03 -6.00
CA GLU A 12 5.07 -2.57 -6.97
C GLU A 12 5.36 -1.08 -6.79
N ALA A 13 4.31 -0.24 -6.76
CA ALA A 13 4.47 1.20 -6.51
C ALA A 13 5.21 1.47 -5.19
N ALA A 14 4.82 0.78 -4.12
CA ALA A 14 5.45 0.89 -2.82
C ALA A 14 6.91 0.42 -2.80
N ALA A 15 7.24 -0.67 -3.51
CA ALA A 15 8.62 -1.16 -3.66
C ALA A 15 9.54 -0.12 -4.32
N TYR A 16 9.00 0.64 -5.28
CA TYR A 16 9.71 1.77 -5.90
C TYR A 16 9.62 3.08 -5.11
N GLY A 17 8.96 3.08 -3.95
CA GLY A 17 8.81 4.26 -3.10
C GLY A 17 7.90 5.33 -3.70
N LEU A 18 6.93 4.93 -4.53
CA LEU A 18 5.90 5.80 -5.05
C LEU A 18 4.71 5.84 -4.09
N PRO A 19 4.29 7.03 -3.61
CA PRO A 19 3.08 7.16 -2.80
C PRO A 19 1.82 6.79 -3.57
N ILE A 20 0.85 6.22 -2.86
CA ILE A 20 -0.32 5.58 -3.45
C ILE A 20 -1.60 6.29 -3.00
N VAL A 21 -2.49 6.53 -3.96
CA VAL A 21 -3.92 6.79 -3.72
C VAL A 21 -4.70 5.59 -4.27
N THR A 22 -5.63 5.06 -3.48
CA THR A 22 -6.45 3.90 -3.87
C THR A 22 -7.87 4.01 -3.32
N THR A 23 -8.71 2.98 -3.49
CA THR A 23 -10.05 2.91 -2.87
C THR A 23 -10.01 2.16 -1.53
N SER A 24 -11.04 2.33 -0.71
CA SER A 24 -11.19 1.63 0.57
C SER A 24 -11.12 0.11 0.39
N LEU A 25 -11.65 -0.41 -0.73
CA LEU A 25 -11.60 -1.83 -1.06
C LEU A 25 -10.16 -2.36 -1.13
N ILE A 26 -9.27 -1.65 -1.83
CA ILE A 26 -7.88 -2.08 -1.97
C ILE A 26 -7.10 -1.87 -0.67
N ALA A 27 -7.34 -0.74 0.03
CA ALA A 27 -6.73 -0.49 1.33
C ALA A 27 -7.07 -1.60 2.35
N GLN A 28 -8.34 -2.03 2.39
CA GLN A 28 -8.80 -3.13 3.22
C GLN A 28 -8.16 -4.46 2.83
N GLN A 29 -8.06 -4.77 1.54
CA GLN A 29 -7.41 -6.01 1.06
C GLN A 29 -5.94 -6.10 1.44
N LEU A 30 -5.25 -4.97 1.46
CA LEU A 30 -3.85 -4.88 1.89
C LEU A 30 -3.68 -4.85 3.42
N GLY A 31 -4.75 -4.50 4.16
CA GLY A 31 -4.61 -4.14 5.58
C GLY A 31 -3.77 -2.88 5.78
N TRP A 32 -3.79 -1.95 4.82
CA TRP A 32 -3.10 -0.66 4.89
C TRP A 32 -4.09 0.44 5.26
N LYS A 33 -3.61 1.51 5.91
CA LYS A 33 -4.45 2.56 6.51
C LYS A 33 -4.30 3.88 5.77
N HIS A 34 -5.43 4.58 5.65
CA HIS A 34 -5.51 5.95 5.19
C HIS A 34 -4.59 6.85 6.03
N GLU A 35 -3.84 7.75 5.38
CA GLU A 35 -2.86 8.67 5.99
C GLU A 35 -1.70 8.01 6.75
N SER A 36 -1.53 6.69 6.63
CA SER A 36 -0.38 5.96 7.19
C SER A 36 0.50 5.39 6.09
N GLU A 37 -0.02 4.50 5.25
CA GLU A 37 0.74 3.90 4.13
C GLU A 37 0.28 4.43 2.77
N LEU A 38 -0.99 4.86 2.67
CA LEU A 38 -1.62 5.31 1.44
C LEU A 38 -2.72 6.35 1.73
N LEU A 39 -3.23 6.98 0.69
CA LEU A 39 -4.49 7.72 0.75
C LEU A 39 -5.62 6.93 0.09
N VAL A 40 -6.84 7.25 0.50
CA VAL A 40 -8.06 6.55 0.09
C VAL A 40 -9.00 7.58 -0.48
N GLY A 41 -9.50 7.32 -1.69
CA GLY A 41 -10.64 8.02 -2.26
C GLY A 41 -11.59 7.05 -2.96
N ASP A 42 -12.87 7.06 -2.58
CA ASP A 42 -13.83 6.04 -3.06
C ASP A 42 -14.66 6.48 -4.27
N ASN A 43 -14.70 7.78 -4.53
CA ASN A 43 -15.36 8.37 -5.70
C ASN A 43 -14.40 9.29 -6.45
N ASN A 44 -14.80 9.69 -7.65
CA ASN A 44 -13.93 10.45 -8.56
C ASN A 44 -13.44 11.78 -7.95
N VAL A 45 -14.31 12.48 -7.22
CA VAL A 45 -13.99 13.79 -6.62
C VAL A 45 -13.00 13.63 -5.49
N ASP A 46 -13.29 12.72 -4.56
CA ASP A 46 -12.43 12.42 -3.42
C ASP A 46 -11.06 11.88 -3.89
N PHE A 47 -11.04 10.93 -4.81
CA PHE A 47 -9.79 10.39 -5.36
C PHE A 47 -8.90 11.50 -5.97
N ALA A 48 -9.49 12.41 -6.76
CA ALA A 48 -8.76 13.53 -7.32
C ALA A 48 -8.22 14.48 -6.23
N GLN A 49 -9.02 14.75 -5.19
CA GLN A 49 -8.60 15.57 -4.05
C GLN A 49 -7.44 14.92 -3.29
N GLN A 50 -7.46 13.61 -3.09
CA GLN A 50 -6.36 12.89 -2.45
C GLN A 50 -5.07 12.93 -3.30
N CYS A 51 -5.18 12.80 -4.63
CA CYS A 51 -4.02 12.98 -5.52
C CYS A 51 -3.41 14.38 -5.38
N ILE A 52 -4.24 15.42 -5.35
CA ILE A 52 -3.78 16.81 -5.18
C ILE A 52 -3.14 16.99 -3.80
N LYS A 53 -3.77 16.50 -2.73
CA LYS A 53 -3.25 16.54 -1.36
C LYS A 53 -1.88 15.87 -1.29
N LEU A 54 -1.78 14.65 -1.82
CA LEU A 54 -0.56 13.88 -1.83
C LEU A 54 0.58 14.61 -2.51
N TYR A 55 0.32 15.17 -3.70
CA TYR A 55 1.34 15.88 -4.48
C TYR A 55 1.79 17.20 -3.83
N ARG A 56 0.89 17.91 -3.13
CA ARG A 56 1.18 19.22 -2.53
C ARG A 56 1.83 19.14 -1.16
N ASP A 57 1.58 18.08 -0.40
CA ASP A 57 2.12 17.92 0.95
C ASP A 57 3.37 17.02 0.93
N PHE A 58 4.55 17.67 0.90
CA PHE A 58 5.84 16.98 0.91
C PHE A 58 6.06 16.14 2.17
N THR A 59 5.56 16.58 3.32
CA THR A 59 5.72 15.85 4.59
C THR A 59 4.88 14.57 4.57
N LEU A 60 3.62 14.68 4.15
CA LEU A 60 2.74 13.54 3.95
C LEU A 60 3.31 12.58 2.91
N TRP A 61 3.78 13.08 1.76
CA TRP A 61 4.41 12.26 0.72
C TRP A 61 5.52 11.37 1.29
N ASN A 62 6.47 11.97 2.03
CA ASN A 62 7.59 11.22 2.58
C ASN A 62 7.18 10.24 3.68
N LYS A 63 6.19 10.61 4.51
CA LYS A 63 5.61 9.70 5.51
C LYS A 63 5.01 8.46 4.85
N LEU A 64 4.11 8.66 3.89
CA LEU A 64 3.43 7.55 3.21
C LEU A 64 4.43 6.69 2.43
N ARG A 65 5.37 7.31 1.71
CA ARG A 65 6.46 6.61 1.01
C ARG A 65 7.23 5.68 1.95
N LYS A 66 7.70 6.20 3.08
CA LYS A 66 8.50 5.44 4.05
C LYS A 66 7.71 4.24 4.56
N ASN A 67 6.48 4.47 5.01
CA ASN A 67 5.64 3.43 5.58
C ASN A 67 5.29 2.36 4.52
N ALA A 68 4.97 2.76 3.28
CA ALA A 68 4.68 1.82 2.21
C ALA A 68 5.88 0.91 1.86
N ILE A 69 7.10 1.46 1.83
CA ILE A 69 8.33 0.67 1.64
C ILE A 69 8.49 -0.35 2.78
N GLU A 70 8.32 0.09 4.04
CA GLU A 70 8.43 -0.79 5.22
C GLU A 70 7.41 -1.94 5.19
N ARG A 71 6.16 -1.67 4.75
CA ARG A 71 5.14 -2.72 4.58
C ARG A 71 5.58 -3.74 3.55
N VAL A 72 6.02 -3.32 2.36
CA VAL A 72 6.46 -4.26 1.31
C VAL A 72 7.67 -5.07 1.74
N GLN A 73 8.65 -4.44 2.41
CA GLN A 73 9.82 -5.17 2.94
C GLN A 73 9.41 -6.27 3.93
N THR A 74 8.35 -6.03 4.72
CA THR A 74 7.87 -7.01 5.69
C THR A 74 6.98 -8.08 5.06
N GLU A 75 6.03 -7.68 4.21
CA GLU A 75 4.98 -8.54 3.65
C GLU A 75 5.46 -9.37 2.46
N CYS A 76 6.45 -8.87 1.71
CA CYS A 76 7.02 -9.53 0.55
C CYS A 76 8.47 -10.02 0.78
N SER A 77 8.92 -10.13 2.04
CA SER A 77 10.26 -10.66 2.35
C SER A 77 10.40 -12.13 1.92
N PRO A 78 11.36 -12.44 1.03
CA PRO A 78 11.68 -13.82 0.69
C PRO A 78 12.09 -14.65 1.92
N GLN A 79 12.82 -14.04 2.85
CA GLN A 79 13.29 -14.70 4.07
C GLN A 79 12.13 -15.09 4.98
N VAL A 80 11.21 -14.15 5.25
CA VAL A 80 10.00 -14.43 6.06
C VAL A 80 9.13 -15.47 5.38
N PHE A 81 8.98 -15.40 4.05
CA PHE A 81 8.24 -16.41 3.28
C PHE A 81 8.86 -17.80 3.45
N SER A 82 10.17 -17.96 3.24
CA SER A 82 10.87 -19.23 3.41
C SER A 82 10.73 -19.78 4.82
N GLN A 83 10.89 -18.93 5.85
CA GLN A 83 10.72 -19.34 7.25
C GLN A 83 9.31 -19.85 7.55
N ARG A 84 8.28 -19.14 7.09
CA ARG A 84 6.88 -19.55 7.25
C ARG A 84 6.60 -20.85 6.51
N LEU A 85 7.09 -20.98 5.27
CA LEU A 85 6.91 -22.20 4.48
C LEU A 85 7.55 -23.41 5.17
N SER A 86 8.80 -23.28 5.65
CA SER A 86 9.47 -24.34 6.40
C SER A 86 8.76 -24.71 7.70
N SER A 87 8.02 -23.78 8.32
CA SER A 87 7.27 -24.06 9.55
C SER A 87 6.02 -24.92 9.33
N ILE A 88 5.49 -24.96 8.11
CA ILE A 88 4.31 -25.78 7.76
C ILE A 88 4.70 -27.25 7.55
N PHE A 89 5.94 -27.51 7.14
CA PHE A 89 6.44 -28.87 6.88
C PHE A 89 7.09 -29.54 8.11
N LYS A 90 7.01 -28.90 9.28
CA LYS A 90 7.39 -29.49 10.58
C LYS A 90 6.16 -30.07 11.26
#